data_AF-K1JR07-F1
#
_entry.id   AF-K1JR07-F1
#
_cell.length_a   1.000
_cell.length_b   1.000
_cell.length_c   1.000
_cell.angle_alpha   90.00
_cell.angle_beta   90.00
_cell.angle_gamma   90.00
#
_symmetry.space_group_name_H-M   'P 1'
#
loop_
_entity.id
_entity.type
_entity.pdbx_description
1 polymer ?
#
loop_
_entity_poly.entity_id
_entity_poly.type
_entity_poly.pdbx_seq_one_letter_code
_entity_poly.pdbx_strand_id
1 'polypeptide(L)'
;MSGNTVEIVASAKNVAKGVDAGKGADVTIGSSNAESVSIAGIKTGESQEGADEQAYGIFNVNQAQTKVYGKTVNVVAKGAKDTRAIHVANNTEAQDKSATLTIVGDEVCITAESDDPDHSTVGISAMSHGQVHITGNTVVTASDAIVARGSSVVSINADGRHYTQINGNVNFSYDAPTSGTSVDATVVLNLVGPESSWTGNMVVTWNGTPTNKDEYLSVTGMKLGLSKGAVWTPVETGHDSTTVTLGQKYTALNLLENNDGVINITDSAIDVTVEKMTGTGGTVNLAADLTAEEGSQTGRITIDEADANSKIDVKLKDAKMERNLTSDDLTAEEAKSLMAAGVDAAENVGVTSTVEEGMYNDGFRIDEEGATTSTGPNSVMQSTLELAAAAPLAINRILMNDVRKRLGDIRTSQGTSGVWARYDGGRLSGSAGLENDFHTIQAGVDTVPGDSSIR
;
A
#
# COMPACT_ATOMS: atom_id res chain seq x y z
N MET A 1 -35.07 5.09 14.46
CA MET A 1 -34.96 6.57 14.34
C MET A 1 -34.77 6.90 12.88
N SER A 2 -35.57 7.77 12.28
CA SER A 2 -35.51 8.07 10.84
C SER A 2 -35.56 9.58 10.60
N GLY A 3 -34.73 10.06 9.67
CA GLY A 3 -34.64 11.46 9.29
C GLY A 3 -33.64 11.61 8.15
N ASN A 4 -33.63 12.78 7.51
CA ASN A 4 -32.64 13.10 6.48
C ASN A 4 -31.23 13.18 7.07
N THR A 5 -31.13 13.64 8.32
CA THR A 5 -29.92 13.62 9.14
C THR A 5 -30.29 13.04 10.49
N VAL A 6 -29.50 12.09 10.97
CA VAL A 6 -29.67 11.46 12.29
C VAL A 6 -28.37 11.65 13.07
N GLU A 7 -28.47 12.26 14.26
CA GLU A 7 -27.33 12.46 15.14
C GLU A 7 -27.67 11.91 16.53
N ILE A 8 -26.83 11.00 17.01
CA ILE A 8 -26.96 10.37 18.33
C ILE A 8 -25.62 10.56 19.05
N VAL A 9 -25.62 11.36 20.10
CA VAL A 9 -24.42 11.64 20.90
C VAL A 9 -24.71 11.34 22.35
N ALA A 10 -23.93 10.45 22.94
CA ALA A 10 -23.90 10.22 24.37
C ALA A 10 -22.58 10.74 24.94
N SER A 11 -22.67 11.60 25.95
CA SER A 11 -21.50 12.14 26.65
C SER A 11 -21.61 11.88 28.15
N ALA A 12 -20.58 11.31 28.74
CA ALA A 12 -20.56 10.98 30.17
C ALA A 12 -19.14 10.95 30.74
N LYS A 13 -19.01 11.09 32.07
CA LYS A 13 -17.69 11.01 32.74
C LYS A 13 -17.12 9.60 32.80
N ASN A 14 -17.99 8.60 32.99
CA ASN A 14 -17.60 7.21 33.21
C ASN A 14 -17.92 6.36 31.97
N VAL A 15 -19.22 6.13 31.69
CA VAL A 15 -19.69 5.26 30.58
C VAL A 15 -20.54 6.05 29.61
N ALA A 16 -20.10 6.16 28.35
CA ALA A 16 -20.81 6.81 27.26
C ALA A 16 -21.12 5.81 26.15
N LYS A 17 -22.40 5.60 25.84
CA LYS A 17 -22.87 4.71 24.77
C LYS A 17 -23.83 5.44 23.86
N GLY A 18 -23.45 5.69 22.61
CA GLY A 18 -24.32 6.35 21.63
C GLY A 18 -25.60 5.54 21.40
N VAL A 19 -25.44 4.27 21.05
CA VAL A 19 -26.52 3.28 20.95
C VAL A 19 -26.23 2.12 21.90
N ASP A 20 -27.18 1.79 22.79
CA ASP A 20 -27.15 0.58 23.62
C ASP A 20 -28.36 -0.30 23.24
N ALA A 21 -28.10 -1.37 22.50
CA ALA A 21 -29.10 -2.33 22.05
C ALA A 21 -28.83 -3.70 22.69
N GLY A 22 -29.86 -4.30 23.27
CA GLY A 22 -29.70 -5.54 24.03
C GLY A 22 -30.97 -6.39 24.07
N LYS A 23 -30.84 -7.63 24.51
CA LYS A 23 -31.96 -8.54 24.86
C LYS A 23 -32.91 -8.79 23.68
N GLY A 24 -32.37 -9.05 22.50
CA GLY A 24 -33.15 -9.33 21.29
C GLY A 24 -33.83 -8.10 20.68
N ALA A 25 -33.41 -6.89 21.02
CA ALA A 25 -33.95 -5.66 20.43
C ALA A 25 -33.72 -5.62 18.92
N ASP A 26 -34.71 -5.14 18.16
CA ASP A 26 -34.59 -4.81 16.73
C ASP A 26 -34.56 -3.29 16.58
N VAL A 27 -33.40 -2.75 16.19
CA VAL A 27 -33.12 -1.32 16.14
C VAL A 27 -32.75 -0.93 14.72
N THR A 28 -33.52 -0.01 14.13
CA THR A 28 -33.17 0.59 12.83
C THR A 28 -32.90 2.10 13.00
N ILE A 29 -31.76 2.56 12.50
CA ILE A 29 -31.28 3.94 12.57
C ILE A 29 -31.03 4.45 11.14
N GLY A 30 -31.63 5.60 10.83
CA GLY A 30 -31.59 6.18 9.50
C GLY A 30 -32.51 5.47 8.51
N SER A 31 -32.19 5.65 7.23
CA SER A 31 -32.86 5.01 6.08
C SER A 31 -31.92 5.08 4.88
N SER A 32 -32.20 4.32 3.82
CA SER A 32 -31.41 4.41 2.57
C SER A 32 -31.40 5.82 1.95
N ASN A 33 -32.35 6.68 2.33
CA ASN A 33 -32.46 8.05 1.87
C ASN A 33 -31.89 9.08 2.86
N ALA A 34 -31.39 8.65 4.02
CA ALA A 34 -30.76 9.57 4.97
C ALA A 34 -29.44 10.06 4.36
N GLU A 35 -29.24 11.37 4.29
CA GLU A 35 -27.98 11.96 3.86
C GLU A 35 -26.85 11.62 4.84
N SER A 36 -27.14 11.66 6.15
CA SER A 36 -26.13 11.36 7.16
C SER A 36 -26.70 10.71 8.42
N VAL A 37 -25.94 9.76 8.97
CA VAL A 37 -26.14 9.17 10.29
C VAL A 37 -24.84 9.28 11.08
N SER A 38 -24.85 9.93 12.23
CA SER A 38 -23.72 10.05 13.13
C SER A 38 -24.07 9.49 14.50
N ILE A 39 -23.24 8.58 15.00
CA ILE A 39 -23.41 7.93 16.30
C ILE A 39 -22.11 8.07 17.08
N ALA A 40 -22.16 8.69 18.26
CA ALA A 40 -20.99 8.96 19.08
C ALA A 40 -21.18 8.58 20.55
N GLY A 41 -20.18 7.89 21.12
CA GLY A 41 -19.98 7.73 22.55
C GLY A 41 -18.72 8.48 22.98
N ILE A 42 -18.88 9.51 23.82
CA ILE A 42 -17.79 10.41 24.18
C ILE A 42 -17.65 10.44 25.70
N LYS A 43 -16.54 9.92 26.20
CA LYS A 43 -16.13 10.16 27.58
C LYS A 43 -15.70 11.63 27.72
N THR A 44 -16.15 12.31 28.76
CA THR A 44 -15.80 13.71 29.02
C THR A 44 -15.37 13.93 30.47
N GLY A 45 -14.26 14.63 30.66
CA GLY A 45 -13.78 15.01 32.00
C GLY A 45 -13.21 13.83 32.80
N GLU A 46 -12.86 14.11 34.06
CA GLU A 46 -12.29 13.11 34.96
C GLU A 46 -13.34 12.12 35.46
N SER A 47 -12.97 10.85 35.43
CA SER A 47 -13.75 9.73 35.92
C SER A 47 -13.79 9.72 37.44
N GLN A 48 -14.84 9.13 38.00
CA GLN A 48 -14.87 8.86 39.44
C GLN A 48 -13.82 7.78 39.78
N GLU A 49 -13.16 7.93 40.93
CA GLU A 49 -12.18 6.96 41.39
C GLU A 49 -12.81 5.55 41.49
N GLY A 50 -12.20 4.58 40.80
CA GLY A 50 -12.68 3.20 40.75
C GLY A 50 -13.86 2.92 39.84
N ALA A 51 -14.32 3.89 39.04
CA ALA A 51 -15.39 3.66 38.05
C ALA A 51 -14.86 3.00 36.77
N ASP A 52 -15.72 2.21 36.12
CA ASP A 52 -15.49 1.75 34.76
C ASP A 52 -15.49 2.95 33.79
N GLU A 53 -14.50 2.99 32.91
CA GLU A 53 -14.33 4.06 31.93
C GLU A 53 -14.50 3.47 30.54
N GLN A 54 -15.67 3.72 29.94
CA GLN A 54 -16.05 3.10 28.68
C GLN A 54 -16.65 4.11 27.71
N ALA A 55 -16.25 4.02 26.44
CA ALA A 55 -16.81 4.82 25.36
C ALA A 55 -17.16 3.91 24.18
N TYR A 56 -18.45 3.85 23.84
CA TYR A 56 -18.95 3.10 22.70
C TYR A 56 -19.81 3.95 21.77
N GLY A 57 -19.52 3.93 20.47
CA GLY A 57 -20.45 4.46 19.48
C GLY A 57 -21.71 3.60 19.45
N ILE A 58 -21.54 2.32 19.11
CA ILE A 58 -22.60 1.31 19.12
C ILE A 58 -22.22 0.17 20.05
N PHE A 59 -23.08 -0.13 21.02
CA PHE A 59 -23.01 -1.27 21.92
C PHE A 59 -24.21 -2.17 21.66
N ASN A 60 -24.00 -3.28 20.95
CA ASN A 60 -25.05 -4.15 20.43
C ASN A 60 -24.87 -5.58 20.95
N VAL A 61 -25.69 -6.00 21.91
CA VAL A 61 -25.45 -7.23 22.67
C VAL A 61 -26.66 -8.15 22.79
N ASN A 62 -26.44 -9.38 23.29
CA ASN A 62 -27.51 -10.28 23.74
C ASN A 62 -28.63 -10.44 22.69
N GLN A 63 -28.31 -10.98 21.51
CA GLN A 63 -29.23 -11.19 20.36
C GLN A 63 -29.78 -9.93 19.68
N ALA A 64 -29.32 -8.73 20.04
CA ALA A 64 -29.82 -7.51 19.41
C ALA A 64 -29.48 -7.45 17.90
N GLN A 65 -30.45 -6.96 17.12
CA GLN A 65 -30.43 -6.82 15.67
C GLN A 65 -30.45 -5.33 15.35
N THR A 66 -29.29 -4.75 15.05
CA THR A 66 -29.15 -3.32 14.77
C THR A 66 -28.84 -3.10 13.29
N LYS A 67 -29.57 -2.18 12.65
CA LYS A 67 -29.39 -1.78 11.25
C LYS A 67 -29.18 -0.28 11.17
N VAL A 68 -28.14 0.15 10.48
CA VAL A 68 -27.80 1.55 10.25
C VAL A 68 -27.74 1.83 8.76
N TYR A 69 -28.49 2.83 8.31
CA TYR A 69 -28.59 3.21 6.91
C TYR A 69 -28.41 4.71 6.72
N GLY A 70 -27.58 5.10 5.75
CA GLY A 70 -27.47 6.48 5.27
C GLY A 70 -26.38 6.61 4.23
N LYS A 71 -26.36 7.69 3.44
CA LYS A 71 -25.29 7.91 2.46
C LYS A 71 -23.94 8.04 3.16
N THR A 72 -23.85 8.85 4.21
CA THR A 72 -22.69 8.89 5.10
C THR A 72 -23.05 8.35 6.48
N VAL A 73 -22.34 7.32 6.94
CA VAL A 73 -22.47 6.77 8.30
C VAL A 73 -21.17 7.01 9.07
N ASN A 74 -21.25 7.71 10.19
CA ASN A 74 -20.12 7.94 11.09
C ASN A 74 -20.40 7.27 12.43
N VAL A 75 -19.47 6.43 12.89
CA VAL A 75 -19.50 5.84 14.23
C VAL A 75 -18.22 6.20 14.96
N VAL A 76 -18.35 6.94 16.06
CA VAL A 76 -17.21 7.51 16.79
C VAL A 76 -17.24 7.08 18.25
N ALA A 77 -16.11 6.64 18.77
CA ALA A 77 -15.87 6.53 20.20
C ALA A 77 -14.67 7.40 20.58
N LYS A 78 -14.82 8.20 21.63
CA LYS A 78 -13.71 8.94 22.25
C LYS A 78 -13.69 8.61 23.73
N GLY A 79 -12.60 8.02 24.22
CA GLY A 79 -12.50 7.53 25.59
C GLY A 79 -11.08 7.67 26.15
N ALA A 80 -10.86 7.01 27.29
CA ALA A 80 -9.55 6.95 27.96
C ALA A 80 -9.08 5.51 28.20
N LYS A 81 -10.02 4.59 28.48
CA LYS A 81 -9.73 3.17 28.71
C LYS A 81 -10.43 2.32 27.67
N ASP A 82 -11.52 1.63 28.02
CA ASP A 82 -12.23 0.75 27.09
C ASP A 82 -13.01 1.56 26.05
N THR A 83 -12.35 1.82 24.93
CA THR A 83 -12.84 2.70 23.88
C THR A 83 -13.03 1.91 22.60
N ARG A 84 -14.29 1.67 22.22
CA ARG A 84 -14.62 0.92 21.00
C ARG A 84 -15.69 1.62 20.18
N ALA A 85 -15.42 1.92 18.91
CA ALA A 85 -16.45 2.56 18.08
C ALA A 85 -17.67 1.65 17.93
N ILE A 86 -17.44 0.36 17.67
CA ILE A 86 -18.48 -0.67 17.57
C ILE A 86 -18.13 -1.83 18.49
N HIS A 87 -19.10 -2.27 19.30
CA HIS A 87 -19.05 -3.53 20.05
C HIS A 87 -20.30 -4.35 19.78
N VAL A 88 -20.11 -5.57 19.27
CA VAL A 88 -21.17 -6.53 18.97
C VAL A 88 -20.88 -7.85 19.65
N ALA A 89 -21.73 -8.27 20.60
CA ALA A 89 -21.50 -9.51 21.33
C ALA A 89 -22.77 -10.23 21.78
N ASN A 90 -22.90 -11.52 21.49
CA ASN A 90 -24.07 -12.26 21.95
C ASN A 90 -24.03 -12.59 23.45
N ASN A 91 -22.84 -12.59 24.06
CA ASN A 91 -22.56 -12.98 25.45
C ASN A 91 -23.11 -14.37 25.83
N THR A 92 -23.29 -15.25 24.85
CA THR A 92 -23.65 -16.66 25.04
C THR A 92 -23.10 -17.48 23.88
N GLU A 93 -22.70 -18.72 24.19
CA GLU A 93 -22.19 -19.71 23.24
C GLU A 93 -23.31 -20.52 22.55
N ALA A 94 -24.57 -20.14 22.77
CA ALA A 94 -25.70 -20.77 22.09
C ALA A 94 -25.66 -20.46 20.59
N GLN A 95 -25.32 -21.47 19.78
CA GLN A 95 -25.10 -21.36 18.33
C GLN A 95 -26.32 -20.88 17.52
N ASP A 96 -27.53 -20.92 18.08
CA ASP A 96 -28.78 -20.48 17.43
C ASP A 96 -29.06 -18.98 17.61
N LYS A 97 -28.16 -18.24 18.28
CA LYS A 97 -28.38 -16.86 18.70
C LYS A 97 -27.17 -16.01 18.31
N SER A 98 -27.42 -14.85 17.73
CA SER A 98 -26.37 -13.89 17.37
C SER A 98 -26.82 -12.46 17.65
N ALA A 99 -25.90 -11.63 18.13
CA ALA A 99 -26.06 -10.19 18.05
C ALA A 99 -25.53 -9.74 16.68
N THR A 100 -26.33 -8.99 15.92
CA THR A 100 -26.01 -8.64 14.54
C THR A 100 -26.09 -7.13 14.35
N LEU A 101 -25.05 -6.57 13.75
CA LEU A 101 -25.00 -5.19 13.28
C LEU A 101 -24.83 -5.19 11.76
N THR A 102 -25.71 -4.48 11.07
CA THR A 102 -25.58 -4.23 9.64
C THR A 102 -25.50 -2.73 9.39
N ILE A 103 -24.44 -2.29 8.70
CA ILE A 103 -24.27 -0.90 8.27
C ILE A 103 -24.25 -0.88 6.75
N VAL A 104 -25.11 -0.07 6.15
CA VAL A 104 -25.14 0.15 4.71
C VAL A 104 -25.11 1.65 4.43
N GLY A 105 -24.10 2.09 3.70
CA GLY A 105 -23.99 3.46 3.23
C GLY A 105 -23.12 3.60 2.00
N ASP A 106 -23.08 4.80 1.43
CA ASP A 106 -22.14 5.12 0.35
C ASP A 106 -20.73 5.27 0.96
N GLU A 107 -20.63 5.98 2.08
CA GLU A 107 -19.43 6.22 2.88
C GLU A 107 -19.68 5.81 4.34
N VAL A 108 -18.76 5.04 4.93
CA VAL A 108 -18.82 4.53 6.31
C VAL A 108 -17.50 4.80 7.01
N CYS A 109 -17.52 5.69 8.02
CA CYS A 109 -16.35 6.04 8.80
C CYS A 109 -16.50 5.54 10.24
N ILE A 110 -15.54 4.75 10.70
CA ILE A 110 -15.52 4.18 12.05
C ILE A 110 -14.22 4.60 12.72
N THR A 111 -14.33 5.30 13.85
CA THR A 111 -13.15 5.89 14.51
C THR A 111 -13.22 5.70 16.02
N ALA A 112 -12.15 5.16 16.60
CA ALA A 112 -11.98 5.05 18.04
C ALA A 112 -10.69 5.74 18.47
N GLU A 113 -10.82 6.75 19.33
CA GLU A 113 -9.72 7.61 19.81
C GLU A 113 -9.63 7.57 21.33
N SER A 114 -8.41 7.42 21.86
CA SER A 114 -8.13 7.51 23.29
C SER A 114 -7.39 8.82 23.59
N ASP A 115 -7.74 9.48 24.68
CA ASP A 115 -6.94 10.58 25.25
C ASP A 115 -5.77 10.07 26.13
N ASP A 116 -5.75 8.78 26.45
CA ASP A 116 -4.67 8.08 27.14
C ASP A 116 -3.82 7.30 26.12
N PRO A 117 -2.53 7.64 25.95
CA PRO A 117 -1.64 6.98 24.99
C PRO A 117 -1.30 5.54 25.37
N ASP A 118 -1.51 5.12 26.62
CA ASP A 118 -1.16 3.79 27.10
C ASP A 118 -2.29 2.75 26.86
N HIS A 119 -3.44 3.18 26.34
CA HIS A 119 -4.60 2.32 26.08
C HIS A 119 -4.91 2.18 24.59
N SER A 120 -4.96 0.94 24.11
CA SER A 120 -5.37 0.62 22.74
C SER A 120 -6.85 0.86 22.51
N THR A 121 -7.20 1.45 21.36
CA THR A 121 -8.59 1.63 20.94
C THR A 121 -9.02 0.54 19.97
N VAL A 122 -10.33 0.28 19.90
CA VAL A 122 -10.90 -0.72 18.99
C VAL A 122 -11.88 -0.10 18.01
N GLY A 123 -11.67 -0.28 16.71
CA GLY A 123 -12.64 0.14 15.70
C GLY A 123 -13.92 -0.71 15.78
N ILE A 124 -13.78 -2.00 15.50
CA ILE A 124 -14.87 -2.98 15.49
C ILE A 124 -14.53 -4.12 16.42
N SER A 125 -15.37 -4.36 17.42
CA SER A 125 -15.26 -5.50 18.33
C SER A 125 -16.42 -6.47 18.09
N ALA A 126 -16.14 -7.70 17.68
CA ALA A 126 -17.13 -8.75 17.47
C ALA A 126 -16.78 -9.99 18.30
N MET A 127 -17.61 -10.33 19.29
CA MET A 127 -17.28 -11.37 20.29
C MET A 127 -18.44 -12.35 20.47
N SER A 128 -18.17 -13.62 20.77
CA SER A 128 -19.17 -14.65 21.13
C SER A 128 -20.40 -14.59 20.20
N HIS A 129 -20.30 -15.09 18.98
CA HIS A 129 -21.37 -15.06 17.96
C HIS A 129 -21.86 -13.64 17.58
N GLY A 130 -21.04 -12.61 17.82
CA GLY A 130 -21.26 -11.27 17.29
C GLY A 130 -21.06 -11.23 15.77
N GLN A 131 -21.97 -10.60 15.04
CA GLN A 131 -21.96 -10.55 13.57
C GLN A 131 -21.96 -9.09 13.12
N VAL A 132 -20.95 -8.67 12.37
CA VAL A 132 -20.83 -7.31 11.83
C VAL A 132 -20.73 -7.38 10.32
N HIS A 133 -21.65 -6.71 9.62
CA HIS A 133 -21.66 -6.63 8.17
C HIS A 133 -21.70 -5.17 7.74
N ILE A 134 -20.70 -4.75 6.97
CA ILE A 134 -20.57 -3.39 6.46
C ILE A 134 -20.54 -3.44 4.93
N THR A 135 -21.35 -2.59 4.31
CA THR A 135 -21.36 -2.39 2.86
C THR A 135 -21.34 -0.90 2.55
N GLY A 136 -20.31 -0.46 1.83
CA GLY A 136 -20.06 0.93 1.52
C GLY A 136 -18.57 1.23 1.46
N ASN A 137 -18.19 2.37 0.90
CA ASN A 137 -16.81 2.84 0.99
C ASN A 137 -16.44 3.03 2.46
N THR A 138 -15.50 2.24 2.97
CA THR A 138 -15.33 2.09 4.42
C THR A 138 -13.95 2.53 4.87
N VAL A 139 -13.89 3.37 5.91
CA VAL A 139 -12.67 3.75 6.61
C VAL A 139 -12.78 3.34 8.08
N VAL A 140 -11.82 2.55 8.57
CA VAL A 140 -11.72 2.18 10.00
C VAL A 140 -10.38 2.64 10.54
N THR A 141 -10.41 3.40 11.64
CA THR A 141 -9.20 3.92 12.29
C THR A 141 -9.24 3.67 13.80
N ALA A 142 -8.31 2.85 14.28
CA ALA A 142 -8.09 2.55 15.70
C ALA A 142 -6.70 1.89 15.88
N SER A 143 -6.25 1.67 17.13
CA SER A 143 -5.04 0.85 17.36
C SER A 143 -5.24 -0.58 16.85
N ASP A 144 -6.30 -1.23 17.32
CA ASP A 144 -6.83 -2.46 16.74
C ASP A 144 -8.07 -2.10 15.92
N ALA A 145 -7.96 -2.12 14.60
CA ALA A 145 -9.09 -1.82 13.73
C ALA A 145 -10.23 -2.82 13.96
N ILE A 146 -9.88 -4.09 14.16
CA ILE A 146 -10.84 -5.18 14.39
C ILE A 146 -10.35 -6.05 15.55
N VAL A 147 -11.24 -6.35 16.49
CA VAL A 147 -11.05 -7.37 17.53
C VAL A 147 -12.13 -8.43 17.39
N ALA A 148 -11.75 -9.69 17.19
CA ALA A 148 -12.69 -10.79 16.96
C ALA A 148 -12.39 -12.02 17.83
N ARG A 149 -13.43 -12.76 18.27
CA ARG A 149 -13.34 -14.07 18.97
C ARG A 149 -14.69 -14.77 19.11
N GLY A 150 -14.67 -16.06 19.44
CA GLY A 150 -15.84 -16.86 19.84
C GLY A 150 -16.87 -17.04 18.71
N SER A 151 -16.44 -17.58 17.57
CA SER A 151 -17.25 -17.80 16.36
C SER A 151 -17.98 -16.53 15.89
N SER A 152 -17.35 -15.36 16.07
CA SER A 152 -17.84 -14.09 15.56
C SER A 152 -17.52 -13.92 14.08
N VAL A 153 -18.25 -13.02 13.41
CA VAL A 153 -18.00 -12.67 12.01
C VAL A 153 -17.90 -11.17 11.87
N VAL A 154 -16.84 -10.71 11.20
CA VAL A 154 -16.71 -9.34 10.71
C VAL A 154 -16.52 -9.40 9.20
N SER A 155 -17.40 -8.74 8.46
CA SER A 155 -17.35 -8.72 7.01
C SER A 155 -17.50 -7.31 6.49
N ILE A 156 -16.46 -6.81 5.82
CA ILE A 156 -16.41 -5.48 5.23
C ILE A 156 -16.33 -5.64 3.72
N ASN A 157 -17.36 -5.14 3.02
CA ASN A 157 -17.44 -5.17 1.56
C ASN A 157 -17.26 -6.56 0.95
N ALA A 158 -17.94 -7.55 1.52
CA ALA A 158 -17.98 -8.92 0.99
C ALA A 158 -18.32 -9.01 -0.51
N ASP A 159 -19.01 -7.99 -1.04
CA ASP A 159 -19.40 -7.89 -2.43
C ASP A 159 -18.27 -7.48 -3.40
N GLY A 160 -17.13 -6.98 -2.88
CA GLY A 160 -15.97 -6.59 -3.67
C GLY A 160 -16.22 -5.38 -4.59
N ARG A 161 -17.12 -4.46 -4.21
CA ARG A 161 -17.53 -3.32 -5.06
C ARG A 161 -17.12 -1.94 -4.55
N HIS A 162 -16.66 -1.85 -3.32
CA HIS A 162 -16.40 -0.60 -2.62
C HIS A 162 -14.94 -0.52 -2.20
N TYR A 163 -14.42 0.70 -2.00
CA TYR A 163 -13.08 0.84 -1.45
C TYR A 163 -13.09 0.58 0.06
N THR A 164 -11.95 0.16 0.61
CA THR A 164 -11.77 -0.09 2.04
C THR A 164 -10.40 0.38 2.51
N GLN A 165 -10.40 1.22 3.54
CA GLN A 165 -9.20 1.71 4.21
C GLN A 165 -9.23 1.28 5.68
N ILE A 166 -8.26 0.47 6.08
CA ILE A 166 -8.11 0.00 7.45
C ILE A 166 -6.79 0.50 8.02
N ASN A 167 -6.85 1.23 9.13
CA ASN A 167 -5.69 1.70 9.87
C ASN A 167 -5.75 1.07 11.27
N GLY A 168 -4.88 0.09 11.52
CA GLY A 168 -4.84 -0.69 12.75
C GLY A 168 -4.79 -2.19 12.50
N ASN A 169 -4.49 -2.94 13.56
CA ASN A 169 -4.34 -4.39 13.49
C ASN A 169 -5.68 -5.13 13.47
N VAL A 170 -5.65 -6.36 12.99
CA VAL A 170 -6.73 -7.35 13.20
C VAL A 170 -6.31 -8.26 14.34
N ASN A 171 -6.98 -8.14 15.48
CA ASN A 171 -6.63 -8.81 16.71
C ASN A 171 -7.65 -9.92 17.06
N PHE A 172 -7.15 -11.15 17.07
CA PHE A 172 -7.87 -12.33 17.51
C PHE A 172 -7.61 -12.53 19.01
N SER A 173 -8.57 -12.14 19.85
CA SER A 173 -8.32 -11.97 21.30
C SER A 173 -8.86 -13.12 22.14
N TYR A 174 -8.03 -13.66 23.03
CA TYR A 174 -8.42 -14.62 24.07
C TYR A 174 -8.42 -13.95 25.44
N ASP A 175 -9.47 -14.13 26.22
CA ASP A 175 -9.50 -13.62 27.59
C ASP A 175 -10.19 -14.62 28.52
N ALA A 176 -9.38 -15.34 29.28
CA ALA A 176 -9.83 -16.33 30.27
C ALA A 176 -10.65 -15.70 31.40
N PRO A 177 -10.29 -14.52 31.97
CA PRO A 177 -11.05 -13.91 33.05
C PRO A 177 -12.50 -13.56 32.70
N THR A 178 -12.78 -13.16 31.45
CA THR A 178 -14.12 -12.71 31.01
C THR A 178 -14.95 -13.80 30.38
N SER A 179 -14.37 -14.61 29.48
CA SER A 179 -15.16 -15.53 28.64
C SER A 179 -14.52 -16.91 28.47
N GLY A 180 -13.19 -16.98 28.37
CA GLY A 180 -12.48 -18.22 28.03
C GLY A 180 -12.83 -18.78 26.65
N THR A 181 -13.43 -17.99 25.76
CA THR A 181 -13.76 -18.43 24.39
C THR A 181 -12.50 -18.48 23.54
N SER A 182 -12.41 -19.46 22.66
CA SER A 182 -11.33 -19.52 21.66
C SER A 182 -11.32 -18.26 20.78
N VAL A 183 -10.18 -17.99 20.17
CA VAL A 183 -10.01 -16.89 19.22
C VAL A 183 -10.67 -17.15 17.87
N ASP A 184 -11.34 -18.30 17.70
CA ASP A 184 -12.07 -18.66 16.48
C ASP A 184 -13.01 -17.51 16.09
N ALA A 185 -12.81 -16.96 14.89
CA ALA A 185 -13.64 -15.94 14.30
C ALA A 185 -13.36 -15.85 12.81
N THR A 186 -14.34 -15.38 12.05
CA THR A 186 -14.20 -15.12 10.62
C THR A 186 -14.10 -13.62 10.38
N VAL A 187 -13.01 -13.16 9.77
CA VAL A 187 -12.82 -11.77 9.35
C VAL A 187 -12.59 -11.75 7.86
N VAL A 188 -13.48 -11.09 7.12
CA VAL A 188 -13.41 -10.95 5.66
C VAL A 188 -13.26 -9.48 5.30
N LEU A 189 -12.11 -9.14 4.72
CA LEU A 189 -11.79 -7.80 4.23
C LEU A 189 -11.56 -7.86 2.72
N ASN A 190 -12.34 -7.12 1.94
CA ASN A 190 -12.09 -6.98 0.51
C ASN A 190 -11.69 -5.54 0.19
N LEU A 191 -10.46 -5.36 -0.28
CA LEU A 191 -9.90 -4.10 -0.69
C LEU A 191 -9.84 -4.07 -2.22
N VAL A 192 -10.46 -3.06 -2.81
CA VAL A 192 -10.66 -2.96 -4.26
C VAL A 192 -10.29 -1.57 -4.76
N GLY A 193 -9.41 -1.51 -5.75
CA GLY A 193 -8.98 -0.26 -6.36
C GLY A 193 -7.82 0.41 -5.60
N PRO A 194 -7.16 1.40 -6.22
CA PRO A 194 -5.97 2.07 -5.67
C PRO A 194 -6.27 2.95 -4.45
N GLU A 195 -7.54 3.26 -4.18
CA GLU A 195 -7.97 3.99 -2.98
C GLU A 195 -8.07 3.07 -1.75
N SER A 196 -8.05 1.75 -1.93
CA SER A 196 -8.14 0.80 -0.84
C SER A 196 -6.77 0.49 -0.26
N SER A 197 -6.68 0.51 1.07
CA SER A 197 -5.45 0.23 1.80
C SER A 197 -5.70 -0.46 3.13
N TRP A 198 -4.77 -1.29 3.57
CA TRP A 198 -4.69 -1.73 4.95
C TRP A 198 -3.27 -1.50 5.46
N THR A 199 -3.15 -0.67 6.49
CA THR A 199 -1.91 -0.49 7.26
C THR A 199 -2.12 -1.11 8.63
N GLY A 200 -1.49 -2.26 8.84
CA GLY A 200 -1.72 -3.09 10.02
C GLY A 200 -1.42 -4.56 9.72
N ASN A 201 -1.46 -5.37 10.76
CA ASN A 201 -1.11 -6.78 10.67
C ASN A 201 -2.08 -7.65 11.50
N MET A 202 -1.97 -8.98 11.39
CA MET A 202 -2.76 -9.90 12.20
C MET A 202 -2.02 -10.27 13.49
N VAL A 203 -2.74 -10.20 14.60
CA VAL A 203 -2.19 -10.52 15.92
C VAL A 203 -3.16 -11.41 16.69
N VAL A 204 -2.60 -12.27 17.54
CA VAL A 204 -3.34 -12.97 18.58
C VAL A 204 -2.89 -12.40 19.92
N THR A 205 -3.83 -11.90 20.71
CA THR A 205 -3.58 -11.46 22.08
C THR A 205 -4.25 -12.41 23.07
N TRP A 206 -3.63 -12.65 24.22
CA TRP A 206 -4.24 -13.47 25.26
C TRP A 206 -4.06 -12.87 26.65
N ASN A 207 -5.09 -12.99 27.47
CA ASN A 207 -5.09 -12.73 28.89
C ASN A 207 -5.59 -13.97 29.65
N GLY A 208 -4.78 -14.48 30.56
CA GLY A 208 -4.88 -15.82 31.14
C GLY A 208 -4.17 -16.89 30.30
N THR A 209 -3.83 -17.99 30.95
CA THR A 209 -3.23 -19.16 30.29
C THR A 209 -4.33 -20.06 29.72
N PRO A 210 -4.45 -20.26 28.40
CA PRO A 210 -5.39 -21.22 27.83
C PRO A 210 -5.00 -22.64 28.24
N THR A 211 -6.00 -23.50 28.42
CA THR A 211 -5.81 -24.93 28.77
C THR A 211 -5.12 -25.70 27.65
N ASN A 212 -5.37 -25.31 26.39
CA ASN A 212 -4.71 -25.81 25.21
C ASN A 212 -4.42 -24.64 24.25
N LYS A 213 -3.16 -24.32 24.00
CA LYS A 213 -2.78 -23.16 23.19
C LYS A 213 -3.22 -23.33 21.73
N ASP A 214 -3.03 -24.51 21.14
CA ASP A 214 -3.27 -24.71 19.71
C ASP A 214 -4.76 -24.66 19.40
N GLU A 215 -5.60 -25.17 20.29
CA GLU A 215 -7.05 -25.16 20.13
C GLU A 215 -7.66 -23.76 20.35
N TYR A 216 -7.13 -22.99 21.30
CA TYR A 216 -7.74 -21.71 21.69
C TYR A 216 -7.13 -20.50 20.99
N LEU A 217 -5.90 -20.60 20.50
CA LEU A 217 -5.14 -19.49 19.90
C LEU A 217 -4.81 -19.70 18.42
N SER A 218 -5.44 -20.71 17.77
CA SER A 218 -5.37 -20.90 16.32
C SER A 218 -6.43 -20.06 15.61
N VAL A 219 -6.02 -19.35 14.58
CA VAL A 219 -6.88 -18.52 13.72
C VAL A 219 -6.99 -19.24 12.39
N THR A 220 -8.22 -19.43 11.91
CA THR A 220 -8.50 -20.11 10.63
C THR A 220 -9.42 -19.30 9.70
N GLY A 221 -10.02 -18.22 10.20
CA GLY A 221 -11.07 -17.48 9.50
C GLY A 221 -10.65 -16.12 8.95
N MET A 222 -9.35 -15.81 8.86
CA MET A 222 -8.89 -14.55 8.29
C MET A 222 -8.78 -14.62 6.76
N LYS A 223 -9.56 -13.80 6.07
CA LYS A 223 -9.54 -13.63 4.62
C LYS A 223 -9.30 -12.17 4.23
N LEU A 224 -8.30 -11.97 3.38
CA LEU A 224 -8.00 -10.68 2.75
C LEU A 224 -8.12 -10.81 1.23
N GLY A 225 -8.96 -10.00 0.60
CA GLY A 225 -9.00 -9.80 -0.84
C GLY A 225 -8.27 -8.52 -1.22
N LEU A 226 -7.30 -8.60 -2.13
CA LEU A 226 -6.62 -7.45 -2.73
C LEU A 226 -6.87 -7.45 -4.23
N SER A 227 -7.41 -6.35 -4.77
CA SER A 227 -7.60 -6.25 -6.22
C SER A 227 -7.44 -4.86 -6.79
N LYS A 228 -7.06 -4.79 -8.08
CA LYS A 228 -6.99 -3.55 -8.88
C LYS A 228 -6.12 -2.45 -8.23
N GLY A 229 -4.94 -2.82 -7.76
CA GLY A 229 -3.98 -1.92 -7.12
C GLY A 229 -4.23 -1.64 -5.64
N ALA A 230 -5.15 -2.35 -4.99
CA ALA A 230 -5.34 -2.25 -3.54
C ALA A 230 -4.08 -2.66 -2.77
N VAL A 231 -3.81 -1.98 -1.66
CA VAL A 231 -2.52 -2.07 -0.97
C VAL A 231 -2.65 -2.66 0.43
N TRP A 232 -1.79 -3.63 0.78
CA TRP A 232 -1.55 -4.05 2.16
C TRP A 232 -0.13 -3.68 2.59
N THR A 233 -0.02 -2.98 3.70
CA THR A 233 1.25 -2.60 4.34
C THR A 233 1.27 -3.20 5.76
N PRO A 234 1.78 -4.44 5.92
CA PRO A 234 1.99 -5.01 7.24
C PRO A 234 2.91 -4.12 8.08
N VAL A 235 2.68 -4.14 9.39
CA VAL A 235 3.51 -3.47 10.39
C VAL A 235 4.14 -4.51 11.30
N GLU A 236 5.26 -4.16 11.92
CA GLU A 236 5.86 -5.00 12.97
C GLU A 236 4.84 -5.23 14.10
N THR A 237 4.78 -6.47 14.58
CA THR A 237 3.92 -6.86 15.69
C THR A 237 4.74 -7.48 16.80
N GLY A 238 4.24 -7.38 18.04
CA GLY A 238 4.87 -8.05 19.17
C GLY A 238 4.99 -9.56 18.94
N HIS A 239 6.20 -10.08 19.10
CA HIS A 239 6.49 -11.51 19.15
C HIS A 239 6.77 -11.92 20.60
N ASP A 240 5.73 -12.20 21.36
CA ASP A 240 5.89 -12.86 22.65
C ASP A 240 5.81 -14.38 22.46
N SER A 241 6.97 -15.04 22.50
CA SER A 241 7.07 -16.50 22.50
C SER A 241 6.92 -17.12 23.90
N THR A 242 6.65 -16.31 24.93
CA THR A 242 6.79 -16.75 26.33
C THR A 242 5.49 -17.23 26.98
N THR A 243 5.66 -18.02 28.04
CA THR A 243 4.62 -18.70 28.84
C THR A 243 3.90 -17.78 29.82
N VAL A 244 3.71 -16.51 29.46
CA VAL A 244 3.13 -15.49 30.34
C VAL A 244 1.61 -15.46 30.28
N THR A 245 1.00 -15.03 31.39
CA THR A 245 -0.45 -14.85 31.55
C THR A 245 -1.00 -13.78 30.61
N LEU A 246 -0.21 -12.82 30.16
CA LEU A 246 -0.61 -11.79 29.21
C LEU A 246 0.41 -11.74 28.08
N GLY A 247 0.00 -11.91 26.82
CA GLY A 247 0.94 -11.88 25.71
C GLY A 247 0.29 -11.59 24.36
N GLN A 248 1.14 -11.42 23.36
CA GLN A 248 0.78 -11.12 21.97
C GLN A 248 1.70 -11.89 21.03
N LYS A 249 1.16 -12.42 19.94
CA LYS A 249 1.95 -13.03 18.86
C LYS A 249 1.40 -12.66 17.50
N TYR A 250 2.27 -12.69 16.50
CA TYR A 250 1.88 -12.75 15.09
C TYR A 250 1.07 -14.03 14.79
N THR A 251 0.14 -13.93 13.83
CA THR A 251 -0.56 -15.08 13.24
C THR A 251 -0.59 -14.94 11.72
N ALA A 252 -0.51 -16.06 11.00
CA ALA A 252 -0.55 -16.08 9.55
C ALA A 252 -1.90 -15.61 8.98
N LEU A 253 -1.86 -15.07 7.76
CA LEU A 253 -3.06 -14.80 6.96
C LEU A 253 -3.54 -16.12 6.34
N ASN A 254 -4.74 -16.58 6.70
CA ASN A 254 -5.22 -17.89 6.24
C ASN A 254 -5.52 -17.92 4.73
N LEU A 255 -6.17 -16.87 4.21
CA LEU A 255 -6.51 -16.78 2.79
C LEU A 255 -6.26 -15.38 2.24
N LEU A 256 -5.38 -15.30 1.25
CA LEU A 256 -5.18 -14.13 0.41
C LEU A 256 -5.79 -14.36 -0.98
N GLU A 257 -6.80 -13.59 -1.35
CA GLU A 257 -7.30 -13.51 -2.73
C GLU A 257 -6.63 -12.34 -3.44
N ASN A 258 -5.53 -12.59 -4.16
CA ASN A 258 -4.73 -11.56 -4.80
C ASN A 258 -5.00 -11.49 -6.31
N ASN A 259 -5.63 -10.40 -6.74
CA ASN A 259 -5.98 -10.14 -8.14
C ASN A 259 -5.54 -8.74 -8.55
N ASP A 260 -4.24 -8.57 -8.77
CA ASP A 260 -3.56 -7.28 -9.00
C ASP A 260 -3.48 -6.43 -7.72
N GLY A 261 -3.28 -7.05 -6.55
CA GLY A 261 -2.99 -6.35 -5.30
C GLY A 261 -1.51 -5.98 -5.14
N VAL A 262 -1.23 -5.09 -4.19
CA VAL A 262 0.13 -4.66 -3.84
C VAL A 262 0.39 -4.93 -2.36
N ILE A 263 1.51 -5.57 -2.05
CA ILE A 263 1.96 -5.82 -0.68
C ILE A 263 3.27 -5.06 -0.44
N ASN A 264 3.34 -4.27 0.62
CA ASN A 264 4.51 -3.46 0.97
C ASN A 264 5.24 -4.04 2.18
N ILE A 265 6.42 -4.60 1.97
CA ILE A 265 7.32 -5.03 3.05
C ILE A 265 8.31 -3.88 3.28
N THR A 266 8.03 -3.04 4.28
CA THR A 266 8.68 -1.74 4.45
C THR A 266 9.94 -1.75 5.31
N ASP A 267 10.18 -2.82 6.07
CA ASP A 267 11.28 -2.92 7.05
C ASP A 267 11.74 -4.37 7.17
N SER A 268 12.99 -4.61 7.58
CA SER A 268 13.56 -5.94 7.74
C SER A 268 13.01 -6.73 8.92
N ALA A 269 12.39 -6.06 9.90
CA ALA A 269 11.68 -6.70 11.01
C ALA A 269 10.32 -7.28 10.59
N ILE A 270 9.80 -6.94 9.40
CA ILE A 270 8.53 -7.47 8.91
C ILE A 270 8.76 -8.88 8.38
N ASP A 271 8.13 -9.86 9.03
CA ASP A 271 8.03 -11.24 8.58
C ASP A 271 6.56 -11.66 8.62
N VAL A 272 5.98 -11.93 7.46
CA VAL A 272 4.57 -12.30 7.31
C VAL A 272 4.39 -13.60 6.53
N THR A 273 3.41 -14.39 6.93
CA THR A 273 3.03 -15.66 6.31
C THR A 273 1.61 -15.59 5.76
N VAL A 274 1.44 -16.11 4.56
CA VAL A 274 0.16 -16.35 3.89
C VAL A 274 0.03 -17.87 3.72
N GLU A 275 -0.93 -18.49 4.40
CA GLU A 275 -1.11 -19.94 4.34
C GLU A 275 -1.59 -20.36 2.95
N LYS A 276 -2.56 -19.63 2.38
CA LYS A 276 -3.05 -19.89 1.03
C LYS A 276 -3.27 -18.62 0.24
N MET A 277 -2.66 -18.55 -0.95
CA MET A 277 -2.93 -17.53 -1.95
C MET A 277 -3.79 -18.08 -3.10
N THR A 278 -4.76 -17.29 -3.55
CA THR A 278 -5.57 -17.60 -4.75
C THR A 278 -5.61 -16.38 -5.66
N GLY A 279 -6.02 -16.59 -6.92
CA GLY A 279 -6.13 -15.51 -7.92
C GLY A 279 -4.90 -15.38 -8.83
N THR A 280 -4.86 -14.28 -9.59
CA THR A 280 -3.81 -14.05 -10.60
C THR A 280 -2.47 -13.64 -10.00
N GLY A 281 -2.45 -13.25 -8.73
CA GLY A 281 -1.29 -12.69 -8.04
C GLY A 281 -1.22 -11.17 -8.17
N GLY A 282 -0.03 -10.59 -7.93
CA GLY A 282 0.12 -9.13 -7.78
C GLY A 282 1.56 -8.69 -7.60
N THR A 283 1.76 -7.53 -6.98
CA THR A 283 3.08 -6.94 -6.75
C THR A 283 3.49 -7.04 -5.27
N VAL A 284 4.74 -7.41 -5.01
CA VAL A 284 5.37 -7.25 -3.69
C VAL A 284 6.45 -6.18 -3.80
N ASN A 285 6.28 -5.07 -3.09
CA ASN A 285 7.33 -4.07 -2.93
C ASN A 285 8.19 -4.44 -1.72
N LEU A 286 9.49 -4.64 -1.94
CA LEU A 286 10.46 -4.92 -0.89
C LEU A 286 11.33 -3.68 -0.66
N ALA A 287 11.31 -3.14 0.57
CA ALA A 287 12.32 -2.19 1.01
C ALA A 287 13.66 -2.91 1.15
N ALA A 288 14.71 -2.37 0.55
CA ALA A 288 16.06 -2.92 0.63
C ALA A 288 17.03 -1.88 1.21
N ASP A 289 17.62 -2.22 2.36
CA ASP A 289 18.77 -1.52 2.91
C ASP A 289 20.07 -2.20 2.43
N LEU A 290 20.63 -1.67 1.35
CA LEU A 290 21.88 -2.17 0.76
C LEU A 290 23.10 -1.95 1.66
N THR A 291 22.97 -1.21 2.77
CA THR A 291 24.05 -0.98 3.73
C THR A 291 24.04 -1.95 4.91
N ALA A 292 22.94 -2.70 5.09
CA ALA A 292 22.80 -3.71 6.13
C ALA A 292 23.63 -4.97 5.81
N GLU A 293 23.84 -5.82 6.83
CA GLU A 293 24.49 -7.11 6.66
C GLU A 293 23.68 -8.04 5.75
N GLU A 294 24.38 -8.87 4.98
CA GLU A 294 23.77 -9.83 4.06
C GLU A 294 22.75 -10.73 4.79
N GLY A 295 21.54 -10.82 4.26
CA GLY A 295 20.43 -11.55 4.86
C GLY A 295 19.57 -10.75 5.86
N SER A 296 19.93 -9.50 6.20
CA SER A 296 19.10 -8.58 6.99
C SER A 296 18.67 -7.32 6.23
N GLN A 297 18.84 -7.33 4.90
CA GLN A 297 18.66 -6.17 4.04
C GLN A 297 17.19 -5.90 3.71
N THR A 298 16.30 -6.87 3.92
CA THR A 298 14.87 -6.74 3.59
C THR A 298 14.03 -7.61 4.52
N GLY A 299 12.74 -7.31 4.61
CA GLY A 299 11.77 -8.14 5.34
C GLY A 299 11.33 -9.32 4.48
N ARG A 300 10.44 -10.15 5.01
CA ARG A 300 10.02 -11.41 4.39
C ARG A 300 8.51 -11.54 4.27
N ILE A 301 8.07 -12.08 3.13
CA ILE A 301 6.75 -12.67 2.96
C ILE A 301 6.90 -14.14 2.57
N THR A 302 6.19 -15.01 3.28
CA THR A 302 6.10 -16.45 3.02
C THR A 302 4.71 -16.79 2.47
N ILE A 303 4.61 -17.60 1.41
CA ILE A 303 3.36 -18.09 0.82
C ILE A 303 3.42 -19.62 0.78
N ASP A 304 2.72 -20.28 1.70
CA ASP A 304 2.83 -21.73 1.92
C ASP A 304 2.17 -22.53 0.79
N GLU A 305 0.95 -22.14 0.40
CA GLU A 305 0.21 -22.74 -0.70
C GLU A 305 -0.32 -21.65 -1.65
N ALA A 306 -0.38 -21.96 -2.94
CA ALA A 306 -1.01 -21.09 -3.92
C ALA A 306 -1.82 -21.86 -4.97
N ASP A 307 -2.70 -21.17 -5.70
CA ASP A 307 -3.30 -21.72 -6.91
C ASP A 307 -2.28 -21.84 -8.06
N ALA A 308 -2.55 -22.72 -9.01
CA ALA A 308 -1.69 -22.88 -10.18
C ALA A 308 -1.63 -21.58 -11.01
N ASN A 309 -0.44 -21.20 -11.47
CA ASN A 309 -0.17 -20.00 -12.28
C ASN A 309 -0.33 -18.67 -11.55
N SER A 310 -0.38 -18.65 -10.21
CA SER A 310 -0.28 -17.38 -9.48
C SER A 310 1.11 -16.75 -9.70
N LYS A 311 1.17 -15.43 -9.81
CA LYS A 311 2.42 -14.70 -10.09
C LYS A 311 2.67 -13.57 -9.12
N ILE A 312 3.92 -13.41 -8.70
CA ILE A 312 4.36 -12.28 -7.88
C ILE A 312 5.42 -11.50 -8.64
N ASP A 313 5.12 -10.23 -8.95
CA ASP A 313 6.10 -9.27 -9.44
C ASP A 313 6.76 -8.57 -8.25
N VAL A 314 8.05 -8.76 -8.06
CA VAL A 314 8.83 -8.14 -7.00
C VAL A 314 9.42 -6.82 -7.48
N LYS A 315 9.13 -5.75 -6.74
CA LYS A 315 9.74 -4.43 -6.95
C LYS A 315 10.65 -4.10 -5.79
N LEU A 316 11.93 -3.98 -6.10
CA LEU A 316 12.96 -3.59 -5.14
C LEU A 316 12.95 -2.06 -5.00
N LYS A 317 12.76 -1.59 -3.78
CA LYS A 317 12.76 -0.18 -3.43
C LYS A 317 13.86 0.14 -2.43
N ASP A 318 14.21 1.41 -2.33
CA ASP A 318 15.10 1.86 -1.27
C ASP A 318 14.49 1.61 0.11
N ALA A 319 15.31 1.67 1.17
CA ALA A 319 14.89 1.40 2.55
C ALA A 319 13.70 2.26 3.02
N LYS A 320 13.41 3.39 2.38
CA LYS A 320 12.28 4.28 2.70
C LYS A 320 11.04 4.07 1.82
N MET A 321 11.11 3.17 0.85
CA MET A 321 10.05 2.92 -0.15
C MET A 321 9.70 4.15 -1.00
N GLU A 322 10.62 5.13 -1.09
CA GLU A 322 10.43 6.41 -1.79
C GLU A 322 10.71 6.28 -3.30
N ARG A 323 11.66 5.41 -3.68
CA ARG A 323 12.00 5.16 -5.08
C ARG A 323 12.25 3.69 -5.36
N ASN A 324 12.04 3.29 -6.61
CA ASN A 324 12.53 2.00 -7.10
C ASN A 324 14.06 2.05 -7.20
N LEU A 325 14.69 0.93 -6.87
CA LEU A 325 16.10 0.75 -7.16
C LEU A 325 16.29 0.46 -8.65
N THR A 326 17.41 0.94 -9.18
CA THR A 326 17.79 0.82 -10.59
C THR A 326 19.00 -0.08 -10.75
N SER A 327 19.38 -0.39 -11.98
CA SER A 327 20.59 -1.16 -12.26
C SER A 327 21.90 -0.43 -11.92
N ASP A 328 21.84 0.86 -11.57
CA ASP A 328 22.98 1.59 -10.98
C ASP A 328 23.13 1.32 -9.48
N ASP A 329 22.03 0.95 -8.79
CA ASP A 329 22.01 0.73 -7.34
C ASP A 329 22.38 -0.71 -6.98
N LEU A 330 21.99 -1.69 -7.81
CA LEU A 330 22.24 -3.10 -7.56
C LEU A 330 22.40 -3.92 -8.84
N THR A 331 23.17 -4.98 -8.72
CA THR A 331 23.41 -5.99 -9.75
C THR A 331 22.29 -7.03 -9.80
N ALA A 332 22.21 -7.79 -10.89
CA ALA A 332 21.25 -8.89 -11.01
C ALA A 332 21.41 -9.97 -9.92
N GLU A 333 22.62 -10.22 -9.44
CA GLU A 333 22.85 -11.20 -8.37
C GLU A 333 22.38 -10.67 -7.01
N GLU A 334 22.62 -9.38 -6.71
CA GLU A 334 22.06 -8.74 -5.50
C GLU A 334 20.53 -8.71 -5.54
N ALA A 335 19.92 -8.45 -6.71
CA ALA A 335 18.48 -8.52 -6.89
C ALA A 335 17.94 -9.92 -6.55
N LYS A 336 18.57 -10.98 -7.08
CA LYS A 336 18.17 -12.37 -6.80
C LYS A 336 18.29 -12.70 -5.32
N SER A 337 19.38 -12.28 -4.67
CA SER A 337 19.58 -12.50 -3.24
C SER A 337 18.50 -11.79 -2.41
N LEU A 338 18.16 -10.55 -2.73
CA LEU A 338 17.08 -9.81 -2.07
C LEU A 338 15.71 -10.46 -2.30
N MET A 339 15.42 -10.91 -3.53
CA MET A 339 14.19 -11.62 -3.85
C MET A 339 14.07 -12.93 -3.07
N ALA A 340 15.14 -13.73 -3.02
CA ALA A 340 15.16 -15.00 -2.28
C ALA A 340 15.09 -14.81 -0.76
N ALA A 341 15.65 -13.70 -0.25
CA ALA A 341 15.53 -13.35 1.16
C ALA A 341 14.11 -12.89 1.51
N GLY A 342 13.49 -12.08 0.65
CA GLY A 342 12.24 -11.39 0.94
C GLY A 342 10.95 -12.07 0.46
N VAL A 343 11.00 -12.99 -0.49
CA VAL A 343 9.84 -13.76 -0.95
C VAL A 343 10.15 -15.26 -0.91
N ASP A 344 9.49 -15.96 -0.01
CA ASP A 344 9.52 -17.41 0.10
C ASP A 344 8.16 -17.96 -0.34
N ALA A 345 8.03 -18.35 -1.60
CA ALA A 345 6.74 -18.75 -2.18
C ALA A 345 6.74 -20.22 -2.60
N ALA A 346 5.57 -20.86 -2.52
CA ALA A 346 5.33 -22.20 -3.03
C ALA A 346 5.79 -22.37 -4.50
N GLU A 347 6.24 -23.57 -4.87
CA GLU A 347 6.84 -23.88 -6.19
C GLU A 347 5.96 -23.50 -7.40
N ASN A 348 4.64 -23.44 -7.21
CA ASN A 348 3.68 -23.10 -8.26
C ASN A 348 3.42 -21.59 -8.41
N VAL A 349 4.11 -20.75 -7.64
CA VAL A 349 4.08 -19.29 -7.77
C VAL A 349 5.25 -18.83 -8.63
N GLY A 350 4.95 -18.20 -9.77
CA GLY A 350 5.97 -17.56 -10.59
C GLY A 350 6.43 -16.25 -9.95
N VAL A 351 7.67 -16.17 -9.47
CA VAL A 351 8.25 -14.95 -8.89
C VAL A 351 9.15 -14.29 -9.92
N THR A 352 8.83 -13.06 -10.31
CA THR A 352 9.59 -12.28 -11.30
C THR A 352 10.03 -10.94 -10.75
N SER A 353 11.01 -10.30 -11.37
CA SER A 353 11.33 -8.90 -11.09
C SER A 353 11.79 -8.16 -12.34
N THR A 354 11.54 -6.86 -12.38
CA THR A 354 12.08 -5.95 -13.40
C THR A 354 12.80 -4.81 -12.69
N VAL A 355 14.10 -4.68 -12.96
CA VAL A 355 14.93 -3.57 -12.51
C VAL A 355 15.16 -2.64 -13.70
N GLU A 356 14.68 -1.41 -13.56
CA GLU A 356 14.81 -0.39 -14.61
C GLU A 356 16.27 0.04 -14.80
N GLU A 357 16.58 0.54 -16.00
CA GLU A 357 17.90 1.08 -16.30
C GLU A 357 18.25 2.25 -15.36
N GLY A 358 19.53 2.33 -15.00
CA GLY A 358 20.09 3.48 -14.31
C GLY A 358 20.55 4.58 -15.27
N MET A 359 21.35 5.50 -14.78
CA MET A 359 22.04 6.50 -15.60
C MET A 359 23.17 5.88 -16.42
N TYR A 360 23.75 4.77 -15.97
CA TYR A 360 24.91 4.15 -16.63
C TYR A 360 24.63 2.71 -17.07
N ASN A 361 23.98 1.92 -16.23
CA ASN A 361 23.80 0.50 -16.45
C ASN A 361 22.50 0.19 -17.21
N ASP A 362 22.52 -0.88 -18.00
CA ASP A 362 21.34 -1.43 -18.67
C ASP A 362 20.35 -1.97 -17.62
N GLY A 363 19.05 -1.83 -17.87
CA GLY A 363 18.03 -2.50 -17.07
C GLY A 363 18.06 -4.01 -17.28
N PHE A 364 17.45 -4.76 -16.37
CA PHE A 364 17.37 -6.22 -16.47
C PHE A 364 16.07 -6.78 -15.86
N ARG A 365 15.72 -7.99 -16.28
CA ARG A 365 14.57 -8.75 -15.79
C ARG A 365 15.02 -10.09 -15.26
N ILE A 366 14.36 -10.56 -14.21
CA ILE A 366 14.51 -11.89 -13.63
C ILE A 366 13.18 -12.61 -13.87
N ASP A 367 13.24 -13.73 -14.59
CA ASP A 367 12.07 -14.58 -14.86
C ASP A 367 11.81 -15.60 -13.75
N GLU A 368 10.76 -16.41 -13.93
CA GLU A 368 10.28 -17.40 -12.96
C GLU A 368 11.31 -18.51 -12.71
N GLU A 369 12.18 -18.78 -13.70
CA GLU A 369 13.30 -19.71 -13.60
C GLU A 369 14.57 -19.09 -12.98
N GLY A 370 14.52 -17.80 -12.63
CA GLY A 370 15.65 -17.05 -12.09
C GLY A 370 16.70 -16.64 -13.13
N ALA A 371 16.41 -16.81 -14.43
CA ALA A 371 17.29 -16.37 -15.48
C ALA A 371 17.19 -14.84 -15.66
N THR A 372 18.33 -14.24 -16.00
CA THR A 372 18.45 -12.79 -16.14
C THR A 372 18.53 -12.41 -17.61
N THR A 373 17.69 -11.47 -18.03
CA THR A 373 17.73 -10.89 -19.38
C THR A 373 17.87 -9.37 -19.32
N SER A 374 18.80 -8.80 -20.09
CA SER A 374 18.91 -7.34 -20.26
C SER A 374 17.67 -6.79 -20.96
N THR A 375 17.25 -5.57 -20.58
CA THR A 375 16.16 -4.83 -21.24
C THR A 375 16.60 -4.07 -22.49
N GLY A 376 17.87 -4.18 -22.88
CA GLY A 376 18.48 -3.43 -23.98
C GLY A 376 19.55 -2.44 -23.51
N PRO A 377 20.24 -1.78 -24.45
CA PRO A 377 21.30 -0.83 -24.13
C PRO A 377 20.74 0.39 -23.40
N ASN A 378 21.52 0.91 -22.45
CA ASN A 378 21.18 2.10 -21.68
C ASN A 378 20.86 3.29 -22.59
N SER A 379 19.66 3.86 -22.44
CA SER A 379 19.15 4.88 -23.36
C SER A 379 19.96 6.19 -23.34
N VAL A 380 20.47 6.59 -22.16
CA VAL A 380 21.29 7.79 -21.97
C VAL A 380 22.66 7.62 -22.63
N MET A 381 23.28 6.47 -22.41
CA MET A 381 24.58 6.15 -22.99
C MET A 381 24.46 6.01 -24.52
N GLN A 382 23.44 5.31 -25.01
CA GLN A 382 23.17 5.21 -26.45
C GLN A 382 22.98 6.59 -27.09
N SER A 383 22.15 7.45 -26.51
CA SER A 383 21.92 8.81 -27.01
C SER A 383 23.20 9.65 -27.03
N THR A 384 24.04 9.51 -26.00
CA THR A 384 25.33 10.21 -25.90
C THR A 384 26.31 9.74 -26.98
N LEU A 385 26.41 8.43 -27.21
CA LEU A 385 27.25 7.88 -28.28
C LEU A 385 26.77 8.32 -29.67
N GLU A 386 25.46 8.30 -29.91
CA GLU A 386 24.87 8.77 -31.17
C GLU A 386 25.17 10.25 -31.40
N LEU A 387 25.03 11.10 -30.38
CA LEU A 387 25.39 12.51 -30.46
C LEU A 387 26.89 12.70 -30.73
N ALA A 388 27.77 11.99 -30.00
CA ALA A 388 29.21 12.06 -30.17
C ALA A 388 29.66 11.61 -31.56
N ALA A 389 29.00 10.61 -32.16
CA ALA A 389 29.27 10.15 -33.51
C ALA A 389 28.76 11.15 -34.57
N ALA A 390 27.61 11.78 -34.34
CA ALA A 390 27.01 12.71 -35.29
C ALA A 390 27.67 14.11 -35.28
N ALA A 391 28.13 14.59 -34.13
CA ALA A 391 28.63 15.96 -33.99
C ALA A 391 29.85 16.30 -34.89
N PRO A 392 30.90 15.47 -35.03
CA PRO A 392 32.02 15.76 -35.93
C PRO A 392 31.59 15.82 -37.40
N LEU A 393 30.66 14.95 -37.82
CA LEU A 393 30.12 14.95 -39.18
C LEU A 393 29.29 16.21 -39.44
N ALA A 394 28.45 16.60 -38.49
CA ALA A 394 27.69 17.84 -38.53
C ALA A 394 28.60 19.07 -38.64
N ILE A 395 29.64 19.15 -37.80
CA ILE A 395 30.63 20.23 -37.84
C ILE A 395 31.37 20.26 -39.18
N ASN A 396 31.84 19.11 -39.67
CA ASN A 396 32.49 19.03 -40.98
C ASN A 396 31.58 19.54 -42.09
N ARG A 397 30.29 19.16 -42.08
CA ARG A 397 29.30 19.64 -43.04
C ARG A 397 29.04 21.14 -42.95
N ILE A 398 28.99 21.71 -41.75
CA ILE A 398 28.85 23.16 -41.53
C ILE A 398 30.07 23.91 -42.08
N LEU A 399 31.27 23.36 -41.91
CA LEU A 399 32.53 23.97 -42.35
C LEU A 399 32.84 23.76 -43.85
N MET A 400 32.24 22.75 -44.49
CA MET A 400 32.37 22.51 -45.92
C MET A 400 31.76 23.63 -46.74
N ASN A 401 32.56 24.19 -47.64
CA ASN A 401 32.19 25.36 -48.44
C ASN A 401 32.72 25.27 -49.86
N ASP A 402 31.90 25.73 -50.81
CA ASP A 402 32.36 26.01 -52.18
C ASP A 402 32.78 27.48 -52.34
N VAL A 403 33.43 27.78 -53.48
CA VAL A 403 33.97 29.11 -53.79
C VAL A 403 32.88 30.18 -53.77
N ARG A 404 31.69 29.89 -54.31
CA ARG A 404 30.59 30.87 -54.40
C ARG A 404 29.96 31.11 -53.03
N LYS A 405 29.77 30.07 -52.23
CA LYS A 405 29.24 30.17 -50.87
C LYS A 405 30.21 30.91 -49.96
N ARG A 406 31.54 30.76 -50.16
CA ARG A 406 32.56 31.43 -49.35
C ARG A 406 32.83 32.87 -49.77
N LEU A 407 33.04 33.10 -51.08
CA LEU A 407 33.57 34.36 -51.62
C LEU A 407 32.59 35.12 -52.51
N GLY A 408 31.38 34.59 -52.75
CA GLY A 408 30.44 35.19 -53.70
C GLY A 408 30.89 35.03 -55.15
N ASP A 409 30.50 35.97 -56.02
CA ASP A 409 30.97 36.00 -57.41
C ASP A 409 32.26 36.83 -57.53
N ILE A 410 33.37 36.13 -57.80
CA ILE A 410 34.70 36.74 -57.92
C ILE A 410 35.09 37.06 -59.36
N ARG A 411 34.27 36.69 -60.36
CA ARG A 411 34.66 36.78 -61.79
C ARG A 411 34.61 38.20 -62.35
N THR A 412 33.86 39.09 -61.70
CA THR A 412 33.65 40.47 -62.15
C THR A 412 34.40 41.49 -61.28
N SER A 413 35.19 41.04 -60.30
CA SER A 413 35.97 41.92 -59.44
C SER A 413 37.15 42.52 -60.20
N GLN A 414 37.27 43.85 -60.20
CA GLN A 414 38.37 44.58 -60.86
C GLN A 414 39.43 45.10 -59.86
N GLY A 415 39.25 44.88 -58.55
CA GLY A 415 40.17 45.33 -57.51
C GLY A 415 41.33 44.36 -57.25
N THR A 416 42.50 44.88 -56.87
CA THR A 416 43.70 44.08 -56.55
C THR A 416 43.70 43.55 -55.11
N SER A 417 42.94 44.14 -54.19
CA SER A 417 42.73 43.67 -52.82
C SER A 417 41.25 43.67 -52.47
N GLY A 418 40.82 42.72 -51.64
CA GLY A 418 39.44 42.54 -51.22
C GLY A 418 39.31 42.30 -49.71
N VAL A 419 38.20 42.76 -49.15
CA VAL A 419 37.74 42.44 -47.80
C VAL A 419 36.35 41.84 -47.94
N TRP A 420 36.09 40.73 -47.26
CA TRP A 420 34.78 40.08 -47.29
C TRP A 420 34.37 39.59 -45.91
N ALA A 421 33.06 39.49 -45.72
CA ALA A 421 32.45 38.88 -44.55
C ALA A 421 31.25 38.03 -45.00
N ARG A 422 31.00 36.98 -44.24
CA ARG A 422 29.95 36.01 -44.48
C ARG A 422 29.31 35.61 -43.16
N TYR A 423 28.00 35.45 -43.22
CA TYR A 423 27.20 34.75 -42.21
C TYR A 423 26.54 33.54 -42.87
N ASP A 424 26.61 32.38 -42.21
CA ASP A 424 25.91 31.16 -42.59
C ASP A 424 25.19 30.60 -41.37
N GLY A 425 23.86 30.62 -41.43
CA GLY A 425 22.99 30.12 -40.38
C GLY A 425 22.09 29.03 -40.92
N GLY A 426 21.84 28.01 -40.11
CA GLY A 426 20.94 26.94 -40.51
C GLY A 426 20.65 25.98 -39.36
N ARG A 427 19.78 25.01 -39.66
CA ARG A 427 19.41 23.93 -38.74
C ARG A 427 19.78 22.60 -39.38
N LEU A 428 20.54 21.78 -38.65
CA LEU A 428 20.74 20.37 -38.97
C LEU A 428 19.72 19.56 -38.17
N SER A 429 19.01 18.68 -38.88
CA SER A 429 18.15 17.67 -38.27
C SER A 429 18.61 16.29 -38.70
N GLY A 430 18.62 15.34 -37.78
CA GLY A 430 18.95 13.94 -38.01
C GLY A 430 17.88 13.00 -37.47
N SER A 431 17.96 11.73 -37.85
CA SER A 431 17.20 10.67 -37.17
C SER A 431 17.64 10.57 -35.69
N ALA A 432 16.74 10.12 -34.81
CA ALA A 432 16.92 9.99 -33.36
C ALA A 432 16.99 11.33 -32.55
N GLY A 433 16.35 12.39 -33.04
CA GLY A 433 16.12 13.62 -32.24
C GLY A 433 17.27 14.62 -32.23
N LEU A 434 18.30 14.41 -33.07
CA LEU A 434 19.34 15.41 -33.28
C LEU A 434 18.75 16.65 -33.97
N GLU A 435 18.61 17.74 -33.22
CA GLU A 435 18.39 19.08 -33.76
C GLU A 435 19.55 19.99 -33.33
N ASN A 436 20.24 20.59 -34.30
CA ASN A 436 21.34 21.51 -34.04
C ASN A 436 21.20 22.77 -34.90
N ASP A 437 20.97 23.89 -34.25
CA ASP A 437 21.05 25.21 -34.87
C ASP A 437 22.51 25.67 -34.88
N PHE A 438 22.97 26.16 -36.03
CA PHE A 438 24.33 26.66 -36.18
C PHE A 438 24.36 28.05 -36.79
N HIS A 439 25.35 28.82 -36.36
CA HIS A 439 25.67 30.14 -36.89
C HIS A 439 27.18 30.23 -37.08
N THR A 440 27.62 30.47 -38.31
CA THR A 440 29.03 30.63 -38.65
C THR A 440 29.24 32.03 -39.23
N ILE A 441 30.15 32.78 -38.62
CA ILE A 441 30.62 34.06 -39.15
C ILE A 441 32.06 33.86 -39.62
N GLN A 442 32.34 34.27 -40.86
CA GLN A 442 33.69 34.26 -41.42
C GLN A 442 33.98 35.62 -42.03
N ALA A 443 35.19 36.12 -41.85
CA ALA A 443 35.67 37.30 -42.55
C ALA A 443 37.09 37.03 -43.05
N GLY A 444 37.45 37.68 -44.14
CA GLY A 444 38.74 37.49 -44.77
C GLY A 444 39.18 38.72 -45.53
N VAL A 445 40.49 38.76 -45.77
CA VAL A 445 41.14 39.72 -46.65
C VAL A 445 42.03 38.96 -47.62
N ASP A 446 42.01 39.34 -48.88
CA ASP A 446 42.80 38.70 -49.92
C ASP A 446 43.32 39.74 -50.91
N THR A 447 44.34 39.35 -51.67
CA THR A 447 44.96 40.16 -52.72
C THR A 447 45.15 39.25 -53.92
N VAL A 448 44.81 39.74 -55.11
CA VAL A 448 45.01 39.01 -56.36
C VAL A 448 46.54 38.88 -56.60
N PRO A 449 47.06 37.67 -56.86
CA PRO A 449 48.48 37.50 -57.17
C PRO A 449 48.88 38.35 -58.39
N GLY A 450 49.98 39.10 -58.30
CA GLY A 450 50.54 39.80 -59.44
C GLY A 450 51.20 38.85 -60.43
N ASP A 451 51.40 39.29 -61.68
CA ASP A 451 51.95 38.51 -62.81
C ASP A 451 53.35 37.90 -62.57
N SER A 452 54.00 38.18 -61.44
CA SER A 452 55.35 37.68 -61.10
C SER A 452 55.40 36.50 -60.14
N SER A 453 54.28 35.89 -59.76
CA SER A 453 54.28 34.71 -58.87
C SER A 453 53.51 33.53 -59.47
N ILE A 454 54.12 32.89 -60.47
CA ILE A 454 54.02 31.43 -60.58
C ILE A 454 54.89 30.85 -59.46
N ARG A 455 54.24 30.30 -58.43
CA ARG A 455 54.64 29.05 -57.78
C ARG A 455 53.49 28.50 -56.95
#